data_AF-A0AA91A3V7-F1
#
_entry.id   AF-A0AA91A3V7-F1
#
_cell.length_a   1.000
_cell.length_b   1.000
_cell.length_c   1.000
_cell.angle_alpha   90.00
_cell.angle_beta   90.00
_cell.angle_gamma   90.00
#
_symmetry.space_group_name_H-M   'P 1'
#
loop_
_entity.id
_entity.type
_entity.pdbx_description
1 polymer ?
#
loop_
_entity_poly.entity_id
_entity_poly.type
_entity_poly.pdbx_seq_one_letter_code
_entity_poly.pdbx_strand_id
1 'polypeptide(L)'
;MKINFEKFKVYTSISHKTAQTTDVRERFADMIYTGINGIRAQVLAMKIFKSNGSVEYEPEEIKLIKGIAEQFCVPGFIDGLNEQLNCQIDKNE
;
A
#
# COMPACT_ATOMS: atom_id res chain seq x y z
N MET A 1 -8.29 5.41 -6.63
CA MET A 1 -7.54 5.97 -5.46
C MET A 1 -6.05 5.86 -5.74
N LYS A 2 -5.25 6.86 -5.36
CA LYS A 2 -3.82 6.91 -5.64
C LYS A 2 -2.98 6.49 -4.44
N ILE A 3 -1.99 5.63 -4.63
CA ILE A 3 -1.07 5.20 -3.57
C ILE A 3 0.36 5.47 -4.03
N ASN A 4 1.19 5.96 -3.12
CA ASN A 4 2.62 6.12 -3.35
C ASN A 4 3.40 5.12 -2.50
N PHE A 5 3.82 4.03 -3.15
CA PHE A 5 4.66 2.98 -2.55
C PHE A 5 6.16 3.32 -2.56
N GLU A 6 6.59 4.31 -3.36
CA GLU A 6 7.99 4.77 -3.40
C GLU A 6 8.33 5.65 -2.19
N LYS A 7 7.39 6.49 -1.76
CA LYS A 7 7.49 7.33 -0.57
C LYS A 7 6.40 6.93 0.42
N PHE A 8 6.47 5.70 0.89
CA PHE A 8 5.47 5.14 1.78
C PHE A 8 5.82 5.42 3.24
N LYS A 9 4.85 5.93 3.99
CA LYS A 9 5.02 6.30 5.39
C LYS A 9 4.60 5.12 6.27
N VAL A 10 5.52 4.58 7.05
CA VAL A 10 5.25 3.51 8.02
C VAL A 10 5.40 4.09 9.42
N TYR A 11 4.35 4.02 10.22
CA TYR A 11 4.40 4.47 11.61
C TYR A 11 5.21 3.49 12.48
N THR A 12 6.05 4.04 13.34
CA THR A 12 6.93 3.25 14.23
C THR A 12 6.54 3.33 15.70
N SER A 13 5.53 4.16 16.02
CA SER A 13 4.97 4.30 17.36
C SER A 13 3.45 4.37 17.28
N ILE A 14 2.78 3.73 18.24
CA ILE A 14 1.32 3.78 18.42
C ILE A 14 0.79 5.21 18.62
N SER A 15 1.64 6.13 19.10
CA SER A 15 1.25 7.53 19.25
C SER A 15 1.24 8.30 17.92
N HIS A 16 1.62 7.66 16.81
CA HIS A 16 1.76 8.23 15.47
C HIS A 16 2.71 9.44 15.39
N LYS A 17 3.54 9.65 16.43
CA LYS A 17 4.49 10.78 16.53
C LYS A 17 5.73 10.55 15.68
N THR A 18 6.05 9.29 15.40
CA THR A 18 7.22 8.88 14.64
C THR A 18 6.79 7.99 13.49
N ALA A 19 7.27 8.32 12.30
CA ALA A 19 7.09 7.53 11.10
C ALA A 19 8.38 7.51 10.29
N GLN A 20 8.58 6.44 9.54
CA GLN A 20 9.67 6.31 8.58
C GLN A 20 9.09 6.29 7.18
N THR A 21 9.59 7.18 6.33
CA THR A 21 9.27 7.16 4.90
C THR A 21 10.30 6.30 4.19
N THR A 22 9.85 5.23 3.55
CA THR A 22 10.72 4.27 2.84
C THR A 22 10.07 3.83 1.54
N ASP A 23 10.90 3.44 0.58
CA ASP A 23 10.43 2.72 -0.60
C ASP A 23 10.06 1.29 -0.20
N VAL A 24 8.83 0.90 -0.52
CA VAL A 24 8.27 -0.43 -0.25
C VAL A 24 7.83 -1.14 -1.52
N ARG A 25 8.05 -0.56 -2.71
CA ARG A 25 7.55 -1.11 -3.99
C ARG A 25 7.96 -2.55 -4.19
N GLU A 26 9.25 -2.83 -4.09
CA GLU A 26 9.81 -4.16 -4.28
C GLU A 26 9.34 -5.12 -3.18
N ARG A 27 9.53 -4.76 -1.91
CA ARG A 27 9.16 -5.62 -0.77
C ARG A 27 7.68 -6.00 -0.76
N PHE A 28 6.80 -5.04 -1.04
CA PHE A 28 5.36 -5.28 -1.06
C PHE A 28 4.93 -6.04 -2.32
N ALA A 29 5.55 -5.76 -3.49
CA ALA A 29 5.30 -6.52 -4.70
C ALA A 29 5.74 -7.98 -4.59
N ASP A 30 6.92 -8.25 -4.03
CA ASP A 30 7.43 -9.60 -3.80
C ASP A 30 6.50 -10.39 -2.89
N MET A 31 6.02 -9.75 -1.82
CA MET A 31 5.05 -10.36 -0.89
C MET A 31 3.76 -10.79 -1.61
N ILE A 32 3.23 -9.94 -2.49
CA ILE A 32 2.05 -10.29 -3.31
C ILE A 32 2.39 -11.42 -4.29
N TYR A 33 3.56 -11.35 -4.94
CA TYR A 33 4.01 -12.29 -5.95
C TYR A 33 4.23 -13.70 -5.40
N THR A 34 4.78 -13.82 -4.20
CA THR A 34 5.06 -15.12 -3.57
C THR A 34 3.91 -15.64 -2.69
N GLY A 35 3.09 -14.74 -2.16
CA GLY A 35 2.09 -15.06 -1.13
C GLY A 35 0.68 -15.32 -1.64
N ILE A 36 0.33 -14.85 -2.85
CA ILE A 36 -1.05 -14.89 -3.36
C ILE A 36 -1.10 -15.60 -4.71
N ASN A 37 -1.95 -16.62 -4.79
CA ASN A 37 -2.23 -17.31 -6.04
C ASN A 37 -3.19 -16.49 -6.92
N GLY A 38 -2.87 -16.38 -8.20
CA GLY A 38 -3.79 -15.88 -9.24
C GLY A 38 -3.23 -14.73 -10.07
N ILE A 39 -3.69 -14.65 -11.32
CA ILE A 39 -3.23 -13.69 -12.34
C ILE A 39 -3.41 -12.24 -11.86
N ARG A 40 -4.49 -11.97 -11.13
CA ARG A 40 -4.79 -10.63 -10.61
C ARG A 40 -3.74 -10.15 -9.60
N ALA A 41 -3.28 -11.04 -8.72
CA ALA A 41 -2.24 -10.73 -7.75
C ALA A 41 -0.89 -10.51 -8.45
N GLN A 42 -0.56 -11.34 -9.45
CA GLN A 42 0.65 -11.16 -10.26
C GLN A 42 0.64 -9.81 -11.00
N VAL A 43 -0.47 -9.43 -11.63
CA VAL A 43 -0.60 -8.14 -12.33
C VAL A 43 -0.44 -6.97 -11.35
N LEU A 44 -1.07 -7.07 -10.17
CA LEU A 44 -0.96 -6.04 -9.14
C LEU A 44 0.48 -5.90 -8.61
N ALA A 45 1.15 -7.01 -8.32
CA ALA A 45 2.55 -7.03 -7.88
C ALA A 45 3.43 -6.28 -8.89
N MET A 46 3.27 -6.58 -10.18
CA MET A 46 4.02 -5.90 -11.25
C MET A 46 3.68 -4.43 -11.39
N LYS A 47 2.41 -4.05 -11.20
CA LYS A 47 1.99 -2.65 -11.20
C LYS A 47 2.64 -1.86 -10.06
N ILE A 48 2.71 -2.44 -8.86
CA ILE A 48 3.34 -1.83 -7.68
C ILE A 48 4.85 -1.74 -7.86
N PHE A 49 5.50 -2.81 -8.30
CA PHE A 49 6.96 -2.84 -8.52
C PHE A 49 7.40 -1.77 -9.55
N LYS A 50 6.64 -1.64 -10.64
CA LYS A 50 6.93 -0.66 -11.71
C LYS A 50 6.32 0.73 -11.45
N SER A 51 5.64 0.92 -10.31
CA SER A 51 5.02 2.20 -10.00
C SER A 51 6.08 3.27 -9.76
N ASN A 52 5.84 4.48 -10.28
CA ASN A 52 6.69 5.65 -10.02
C ASN A 52 5.85 6.72 -9.35
N GLY A 53 6.22 7.12 -8.13
CA GLY A 53 5.46 8.04 -7.32
C GLY A 53 4.03 7.56 -7.01
N SER A 54 3.08 8.48 -7.13
CA SER A 54 1.67 8.24 -6.81
C SER A 54 0.93 7.67 -8.03
N VAL A 55 0.51 6.40 -7.93
CA VAL A 55 -0.16 5.65 -9.01
C VAL A 55 -1.61 5.37 -8.64
N GLU A 56 -2.49 5.40 -9.64
CA GLU A 56 -3.92 5.13 -9.48
C GLU A 56 -4.23 3.62 -9.51
N TYR A 57 -5.04 3.22 -8.53
CA TYR A 57 -5.52 1.86 -8.34
C TYR A 57 -7.04 1.81 -8.34
N GLU A 58 -7.56 0.77 -8.99
CA GLU A 58 -8.98 0.48 -9.08
C GLU A 58 -9.53 0.04 -7.72
N PRO A 59 -10.83 0.23 -7.45
CA PRO A 59 -11.44 -0.17 -6.17
C PRO A 59 -11.19 -1.64 -5.79
N GLU A 60 -11.15 -2.53 -6.78
CA GLU A 60 -10.85 -3.95 -6.55
C GLU A 60 -9.39 -4.21 -6.21
N GLU A 61 -8.46 -3.46 -6.83
CA GLU A 61 -7.04 -3.50 -6.48
C GLU A 61 -6.82 -2.98 -5.06
N ILE A 62 -7.48 -1.87 -4.69
CA ILE A 62 -7.42 -1.31 -3.33
C ILE A 62 -7.91 -2.33 -2.30
N LYS A 63 -9.01 -3.03 -2.57
CA LYS A 63 -9.50 -4.09 -1.67
C LYS A 63 -8.47 -5.19 -1.49
N LEU A 64 -7.79 -5.61 -2.57
CA LEU A 64 -6.73 -6.62 -2.49
C LEU A 64 -5.53 -6.11 -1.68
N ILE A 65 -5.05 -4.89 -1.98
CA ILE A 65 -3.94 -4.25 -1.26
C ILE A 65 -4.23 -4.18 0.24
N LYS A 66 -5.44 -3.74 0.62
CA LYS A 66 -5.85 -3.67 2.03
C LYS A 66 -5.86 -5.05 2.68
N GLY A 67 -6.50 -6.04 2.06
CA GLY A 67 -6.55 -7.39 2.62
C GLY A 67 -5.16 -8.00 2.83
N ILE A 68 -4.23 -7.77 1.89
CA ILE A 68 -2.86 -8.25 2.00
C ILE A 68 -2.10 -7.49 3.10
N ALA A 69 -2.27 -6.17 3.18
CA ALA A 69 -1.64 -5.37 4.23
C ALA A 69 -2.13 -5.80 5.64
N GLU A 70 -3.44 -6.02 5.80
CA GLU A 70 -4.05 -6.48 7.04
C GLU A 70 -3.57 -7.88 7.46
N GLN A 71 -3.33 -8.76 6.49
CA GLN A 71 -2.93 -10.13 6.76
C GLN A 71 -1.41 -10.30 7.00
N PHE A 72 -0.58 -9.51 6.32
CA PHE A 72 0.87 -9.75 6.25
C PHE A 72 1.76 -8.58 6.69
N CYS A 73 1.21 -7.38 6.87
CA CYS A 73 2.00 -6.20 7.24
C CYS A 73 1.81 -5.82 8.72
N VAL A 74 2.76 -5.05 9.24
CA VAL A 74 2.68 -4.51 10.60
C VAL A 74 1.62 -3.40 10.70
N PRO A 75 1.02 -3.16 11.88
CA PRO A 75 0.00 -2.14 12.07
C PRO A 75 0.38 -0.75 11.54
N GLY A 76 1.61 -0.30 11.79
CA GLY A 76 2.07 1.01 11.33
C GLY A 76 2.15 1.16 9.79
N PHE A 77 2.24 0.05 9.05
CA PHE A 77 2.10 0.07 7.59
C PHE A 77 0.63 0.24 7.18
N ILE A 78 -0.27 -0.49 7.85
CA ILE A 78 -1.72 -0.40 7.63
C ILE A 78 -2.21 1.02 7.92
N ASP A 79 -1.74 1.64 9.00
CA ASP A 79 -2.05 3.02 9.35
C ASP A 79 -1.59 4.01 8.27
N GLY A 80 -0.37 3.83 7.74
CA GLY A 80 0.15 4.62 6.63
C GLY A 80 -0.64 4.45 5.33
N LEU A 81 -1.07 3.21 5.04
CA LEU A 81 -1.93 2.91 3.88
C LEU A 81 -3.28 3.61 4.02
N ASN A 82 -3.91 3.48 5.19
CA ASN A 82 -5.20 4.09 5.47
C ASN A 82 -5.13 5.62 5.45
N GLU A 83 -4.05 6.24 5.95
CA GLU A 83 -3.83 7.69 5.85
C GLU A 83 -3.83 8.14 4.38
N GLN A 84 -3.08 7.47 3.50
CA GLN A 84 -3.06 7.82 2.08
C GLN A 84 -4.44 7.69 1.42
N LEU A 85 -5.21 6.66 1.79
CA LEU A 85 -6.53 6.40 1.20
C LEU A 85 -7.61 7.35 1.74
N ASN A 86 -7.58 7.66 3.04
CA ASN A 86 -8.54 8.56 3.68
C ASN A 86 -8.32 10.01 3.24
N CYS A 87 -7.07 10.48 3.11
CA CYS A 87 -6.77 11.83 2.59
C CYS A 87 -7.29 12.13 1.18
N GLN A 88 -7.85 11.13 0.48
CA GLN A 88 -8.49 11.29 -0.82
C GLN A 88 -10.01 11.31 -0.76
N ILE A 89 -10.59 10.84 0.35
CA ILE A 89 -12.03 10.88 0.60
C ILE A 89 -12.40 12.31 1.02
N ASP A 90 -11.62 12.93 1.91
CA ASP A 90 -11.83 14.32 2.39
C ASP A 90 -11.63 15.41 1.32
N LYS A 91 -11.12 15.08 0.12
CA LYS A 91 -10.91 16.03 -0.99
C LYS A 91 -12.04 16.05 -2.03
N ASN A 92 -13.03 15.18 -1.86
CA ASN A 92 -14.17 15.06 -2.77
C ASN A 92 -15.49 15.57 -2.17
N GLU A 93 -15.43 16.30 -1.05
CA GLU A 93 -16.52 17.11 -0.47
C GLU A 93 -16.22 18.60 -0.67
#